data_AF-A0A9P0DMI4-F1
#
_entry.id   AF-A0A9P0DMI4-F1
#
_cell.length_a   1.000
_cell.length_b   1.000
_cell.length_c   1.000
_cell.angle_alpha   90.00
_cell.angle_beta   90.00
_cell.angle_gamma   90.00
#
_symmetry.space_group_name_H-M   'P 1'
#
loop_
_entity.id
_entity.type
_entity.pdbx_description
1 polymer ?
#
loop_
_entity_poly.entity_id
_entity_poly.type
_entity_poly.pdbx_seq_one_letter_code
_entity_poly.pdbx_strand_id
1 'polypeptide(L)'
;MRRNKKPPFSTSRFISAIMVGYLWGQLVMLAIPEDELGGINLNSYLHWFIPLAAALGIWVVGNIGRERGKPWIAIAVSMATYPTRWYFFDENIWLTLMVFCAGLSFDTFSKQWRRTPRKKRSLVKRVSILLACAFVYSALWTSFFYFNGKITDSNGDEIPVHEALHHFFTSPWWTDLKQSLYDTYVYAQHHGWYEVWKQIIDLSDPQGEQNAYKVLGVGPTSSQSEITTKWRALSREFHPDKAKDPSKQREAQEKFMEIQQAYEILSNIRSKRRRKNKKSVVDDT
;
A
#
# COMPACT_ATOMS: atom_id res chain seq x y z
N MET A 1 18.85 16.76 40.48
CA MET A 1 17.90 17.83 40.06
C MET A 1 18.18 18.23 38.62
N ARG A 2 17.17 18.43 37.77
CA ARG A 2 17.40 18.94 36.39
C ARG A 2 17.82 20.41 36.47
N ARG A 3 18.95 20.76 35.85
CA ARG A 3 19.58 22.09 35.92
C ARG A 3 18.76 23.20 35.25
N ASN A 4 17.94 22.86 34.24
CA ASN A 4 17.13 23.81 33.48
C ASN A 4 15.63 23.67 33.78
N LYS A 5 14.95 24.81 33.99
CA LYS A 5 13.50 24.90 34.21
C LYS A 5 12.69 24.41 32.99
N LYS A 6 13.24 24.58 31.77
CA LYS A 6 12.71 24.09 30.49
C LYS A 6 13.62 23.01 29.90
N PRO A 7 13.08 22.04 29.15
CA PRO A 7 13.90 21.11 28.38
C PRO A 7 14.61 21.84 27.23
N PRO A 8 15.83 21.41 26.86
CA PRO A 8 16.57 22.00 25.75
C PRO A 8 15.84 21.79 24.42
N PHE A 9 16.23 22.55 23.40
CA PHE A 9 15.77 22.33 22.03
C PHE A 9 16.30 20.97 21.53
N SER A 10 15.45 20.22 20.84
CA SER A 10 15.81 18.94 20.23
C SER A 10 15.38 18.96 18.77
N THR A 11 16.36 18.94 17.88
CA THR A 11 16.16 18.98 16.42
C THR A 11 15.30 17.82 15.95
N SER A 12 15.61 16.59 16.38
CA SER A 12 14.85 15.39 15.98
C SER A 12 13.38 15.48 16.41
N ARG A 13 13.11 15.90 17.64
CA ARG A 13 11.73 16.05 18.15
C ARG A 13 10.97 17.15 17.42
N PHE A 14 11.64 18.27 17.16
CA PHE A 14 11.07 19.39 16.43
C PHE A 14 10.71 19.01 14.99
N ILE A 15 11.64 18.37 14.26
CA ILE A 15 11.41 17.89 12.89
C ILE A 15 10.28 16.85 12.86
N SER A 16 10.28 15.89 13.79
CA SER A 16 9.18 14.91 13.87
C SER A 16 7.83 15.57 14.17
N ALA A 17 7.79 16.61 15.01
CA ALA A 17 6.56 17.32 15.33
C ALA A 17 6.01 18.06 14.11
N ILE A 18 6.88 18.73 13.35
CA ILE A 18 6.52 19.38 12.08
C ILE A 18 6.05 18.32 11.08
N MET A 19 6.78 17.23 10.89
CA MET A 19 6.43 16.20 9.93
C MET A 19 5.05 15.58 10.22
N VAL A 20 4.78 15.22 11.49
CA VAL A 20 3.47 14.69 11.88
C VAL A 20 2.37 15.74 11.76
N GLY A 21 2.64 16.99 12.14
CA GLY A 21 1.70 18.10 11.95
C GLY A 21 1.36 18.33 10.48
N TYR A 22 2.35 18.29 9.61
CA TYR A 22 2.18 18.42 8.16
C TYR A 22 1.35 17.26 7.59
N LEU A 23 1.70 16.02 7.91
CA LEU A 23 0.96 14.83 7.45
C LEU A 23 -0.50 14.84 7.90
N TRP A 24 -0.78 15.27 9.13
CA TRP A 24 -2.16 15.35 9.62
C TRP A 24 -2.93 16.51 9.00
N GLY A 25 -2.27 17.64 8.77
CA GLY A 25 -2.86 18.76 8.03
C GLY A 25 -3.19 18.37 6.59
N GLN A 26 -2.25 17.73 5.89
CA GLN A 26 -2.47 17.22 4.53
C GLN A 26 -3.57 16.16 4.48
N LEU A 27 -3.62 15.22 5.43
CA LEU A 27 -4.66 14.20 5.45
C LEU A 27 -6.06 14.81 5.56
N VAL A 28 -6.23 15.83 6.42
CA VAL A 28 -7.51 16.53 6.53
C VAL A 28 -7.80 17.30 5.24
N MET A 29 -6.81 17.98 4.67
CA MET A 29 -6.97 18.69 3.39
C MET A 29 -7.41 17.76 2.26
N LEU A 30 -6.78 16.60 2.11
CA LEU A 30 -7.13 15.58 1.12
C LEU A 30 -8.51 14.96 1.38
N ALA A 31 -8.95 14.88 2.64
CA ALA A 31 -10.25 14.31 2.97
C ALA A 31 -11.43 15.25 2.70
N ILE A 32 -11.19 16.55 2.48
CA ILE A 32 -12.23 17.55 2.23
C ILE A 32 -12.74 17.39 0.79
N PRO A 33 -14.05 17.20 0.57
CA PRO A 33 -14.63 17.14 -0.77
C PRO A 33 -14.40 18.44 -1.55
N GLU A 34 -13.96 18.33 -2.80
CA GLU A 34 -13.81 19.48 -3.69
C GLU A 34 -15.16 19.99 -4.22
N ASP A 35 -16.10 19.07 -4.46
CA ASP A 35 -17.40 19.36 -5.08
C ASP A 35 -18.47 19.86 -4.09
N GLU A 36 -19.46 20.60 -4.61
CA GLU A 36 -20.62 21.05 -3.85
C GLU A 36 -21.54 19.87 -3.49
N LEU A 37 -21.54 19.48 -2.22
CA LEU A 37 -22.44 18.44 -1.71
C LEU A 37 -23.83 19.03 -1.47
N GLY A 38 -24.78 18.69 -2.36
CA GLY A 38 -26.19 19.08 -2.22
C GLY A 38 -26.44 20.60 -2.31
N GLY A 39 -25.59 21.33 -3.06
CA GLY A 39 -25.68 22.78 -3.22
C GLY A 39 -25.12 23.59 -2.04
N ILE A 40 -24.44 22.94 -1.09
CA ILE A 40 -23.77 23.62 0.02
C ILE A 40 -22.25 23.51 -0.17
N ASN A 41 -21.59 24.67 -0.17
CA ASN A 41 -20.13 24.78 -0.18
C ASN A 41 -19.53 24.40 1.19
N LEU A 42 -19.53 23.11 1.52
CA LEU A 42 -18.93 22.58 2.76
C LEU A 42 -17.41 22.79 2.80
N ASN A 43 -16.78 22.87 1.64
CA ASN A 43 -15.34 23.04 1.47
C ASN A 43 -14.80 24.24 2.28
N SER A 44 -15.44 25.41 2.17
CA SER A 44 -15.02 26.63 2.88
C SER A 44 -15.04 26.50 4.41
N TYR A 45 -15.97 25.72 4.96
CA TYR A 45 -16.08 25.50 6.40
C TYR A 45 -15.11 24.43 6.89
N LEU A 46 -14.90 23.37 6.11
CA LEU A 46 -14.08 22.24 6.54
C LEU A 46 -12.58 22.55 6.57
N HIS A 47 -12.10 23.48 5.74
CA HIS A 47 -10.69 23.87 5.76
C HIS A 47 -10.21 24.45 7.10
N TRP A 48 -11.11 25.00 7.93
CA TRP A 48 -10.77 25.46 9.28
C TRP A 48 -10.33 24.33 10.22
N PHE A 49 -10.60 23.06 9.88
CA PHE A 49 -10.09 21.91 10.63
C PHE A 49 -8.63 21.58 10.32
N ILE A 50 -8.06 22.06 9.20
CA ILE A 50 -6.65 21.82 8.85
C ILE A 50 -5.69 22.39 9.90
N PRO A 51 -5.77 23.69 10.30
CA PRO A 51 -4.91 24.23 11.36
C PRO A 51 -5.08 23.50 12.70
N LEU A 52 -6.28 22.98 13.00
CA LEU A 52 -6.52 22.18 14.21
C LEU A 52 -5.78 20.84 14.15
N ALA A 53 -5.91 20.11 13.03
CA ALA A 53 -5.28 18.81 12.85
C ALA A 53 -3.75 18.92 12.88
N ALA A 54 -3.19 19.92 12.20
CA ALA A 54 -1.77 20.21 12.22
C ALA A 54 -1.25 20.50 13.64
N ALA A 55 -1.93 21.38 14.38
CA ALA A 55 -1.57 21.70 15.76
C ALA A 55 -1.70 20.49 16.70
N LEU A 56 -2.68 19.62 16.48
CA LEU A 56 -2.86 18.38 17.23
C LEU A 56 -1.68 17.43 16.99
N GLY A 57 -1.25 17.26 15.73
CA GLY A 57 -0.09 16.45 15.37
C GLY A 57 1.19 16.91 16.07
N ILE A 58 1.46 18.21 16.03
CA ILE A 58 2.59 18.85 16.73
C ILE A 58 2.49 18.59 18.25
N TRP A 59 1.31 18.80 18.82
CA TRP A 59 1.08 18.60 20.25
C TRP A 59 1.27 17.13 20.67
N VAL A 60 0.84 16.17 19.86
CA VAL A 60 1.01 14.74 20.16
C VAL A 60 2.48 14.39 20.27
N VAL A 61 3.30 14.77 19.26
CA VAL A 61 4.74 14.50 19.26
C VAL A 61 5.45 15.23 20.39
N GLY A 62 5.09 16.49 20.63
CA GLY A 62 5.62 17.31 21.71
C GLY A 62 5.38 16.74 23.11
N ASN A 63 4.35 15.90 23.28
CA ASN A 63 4.01 15.25 24.55
C ASN A 63 4.56 13.83 24.73
N ILE A 64 5.34 13.34 23.77
CA ILE A 64 6.00 12.04 23.87
C ILE A 64 7.08 12.08 24.96
N GLY A 65 7.16 11.01 25.76
CA GLY A 65 8.23 10.82 26.73
C GLY A 65 8.13 11.70 27.98
N ARG A 66 9.27 12.30 28.36
CA ARG A 66 9.49 13.03 29.62
C ARG A 66 9.10 14.51 29.54
N GLU A 67 8.59 14.96 28.40
CA GLU A 67 8.15 16.32 28.14
C GLU A 67 6.62 16.39 28.14
N ARG A 68 6.10 17.60 28.36
CA ARG A 68 4.68 17.92 28.21
C ARG A 68 4.50 19.37 27.76
N GLY A 69 3.44 19.64 27.01
CA GLY A 69 3.04 20.99 26.63
C GLY A 69 1.52 21.09 26.45
N LYS A 70 0.99 22.30 26.60
CA LYS A 70 -0.43 22.60 26.34
C LYS A 70 -0.63 22.80 24.82
N PRO A 71 -1.77 22.40 24.24
CA PRO A 71 -1.98 22.52 22.79
C PRO A 71 -2.30 23.96 22.36
N TRP A 72 -2.77 24.80 23.28
CA TRP A 72 -3.40 26.08 22.97
C TRP A 72 -2.52 27.06 22.18
N ILE A 73 -1.22 27.14 22.45
CA ILE A 73 -0.34 28.04 21.70
C ILE A 73 -0.16 27.55 20.27
N ALA A 74 0.03 26.24 20.08
CA ALA A 74 0.15 25.66 18.75
C ALA A 74 -1.13 25.87 17.92
N ILE A 75 -2.30 25.69 18.55
CA ILE A 75 -3.61 25.94 17.92
C ILE A 75 -3.79 27.43 17.58
N ALA A 76 -3.48 28.33 18.51
CA ALA A 76 -3.62 29.76 18.28
C ALA A 76 -2.71 30.24 17.14
N VAL A 77 -1.47 29.74 17.09
CA VAL A 77 -0.52 30.11 16.03
C VAL A 77 -0.90 29.48 14.70
N SER A 78 -1.35 28.22 14.65
CA SER A 78 -1.82 27.62 13.40
C SER A 78 -3.05 28.34 12.84
N MET A 79 -4.00 28.72 13.71
CA MET A 79 -5.16 29.53 13.33
C MET A 79 -4.78 30.93 12.85
N ALA A 80 -3.84 31.59 13.53
CA ALA A 80 -3.39 32.92 13.15
C ALA A 80 -2.59 32.93 11.84
N THR A 81 -1.93 31.82 11.50
CA THR A 81 -1.16 31.68 10.26
C THR A 81 -1.97 31.09 9.11
N TYR A 82 -3.13 30.49 9.36
CA TYR A 82 -4.02 29.95 8.33
C TYR A 82 -4.40 30.97 7.22
N PRO A 83 -4.65 32.26 7.51
CA PRO A 83 -4.92 33.26 6.48
C PRO A 83 -3.81 33.46 5.44
N THR A 84 -2.58 32.99 5.69
CA THR A 84 -1.50 33.02 4.70
C THR A 84 -1.83 32.21 3.45
N ARG A 85 -2.78 31.28 3.51
CA ARG A 85 -3.32 30.55 2.35
C ARG A 85 -3.81 31.47 1.23
N TRP A 86 -4.37 32.64 1.54
CA TRP A 86 -4.84 33.58 0.51
C TRP A 86 -3.71 34.34 -0.19
N TYR A 87 -2.50 34.30 0.36
CA TYR A 87 -1.33 34.97 -0.21
C TYR A 87 -0.45 34.01 -1.02
N PHE A 88 -0.42 32.72 -0.65
CA PHE A 88 0.37 31.70 -1.34
C PHE A 88 -0.54 30.81 -2.20
N PHE A 89 -0.35 30.83 -3.52
CA PHE A 89 -1.13 30.01 -4.45
C PHE A 89 -0.81 28.50 -4.37
N ASP A 90 0.36 28.12 -3.85
CA ASP A 90 0.74 26.71 -3.65
C ASP A 90 0.28 26.23 -2.26
N GLU A 91 -0.51 25.15 -2.26
CA GLU A 91 -1.08 24.58 -1.05
C GLU A 91 -0.01 24.07 -0.06
N ASN A 92 1.14 23.62 -0.56
CA ASN A 92 2.19 23.07 0.28
C ASN A 92 2.95 24.17 1.03
N ILE A 93 3.06 25.36 0.46
CA ILE A 93 3.85 26.47 1.02
C ILE A 93 3.18 27.02 2.28
N TRP A 94 1.90 27.38 2.20
CA TRP A 94 1.19 27.94 3.37
C TRP A 94 1.08 26.91 4.49
N LEU A 95 0.87 25.62 4.16
CA LEU A 95 0.78 24.54 5.14
C LEU A 95 2.13 24.35 5.85
N THR A 96 3.23 24.33 5.11
CA THR A 96 4.58 24.22 5.66
C THR A 96 4.91 25.40 6.58
N LEU A 97 4.59 26.63 6.15
CA LEU A 97 4.78 27.84 6.96
C LEU A 97 3.98 27.78 8.27
N MET A 98 2.69 27.44 8.18
CA MET A 98 1.80 27.31 9.34
C MET A 98 2.33 26.28 10.35
N VAL A 99 2.69 25.09 9.87
CA VAL A 99 3.21 24.00 10.72
C VAL A 99 4.55 24.39 11.34
N PHE A 100 5.43 25.07 10.60
CA PHE A 100 6.71 25.55 11.12
C PHE A 100 6.52 26.58 12.25
N CYS A 101 5.66 27.59 12.04
CA CYS A 101 5.33 28.59 13.06
C CYS A 101 4.67 27.96 14.30
N ALA A 102 3.72 27.04 14.11
CA ALA A 102 3.06 26.33 15.19
C ALA A 102 4.05 25.41 15.96
N GLY A 103 4.97 24.75 15.26
CA GLY A 103 6.02 23.93 15.85
C GLY A 103 6.99 24.75 16.69
N LEU A 104 7.46 25.88 16.16
CA LEU A 104 8.37 26.79 16.86
C LEU A 104 7.72 27.38 18.11
N SER A 105 6.49 27.86 18.00
CA SER A 105 5.75 28.44 19.13
C SER A 105 5.46 27.40 20.22
N PHE A 106 5.17 26.14 19.84
CA PHE A 106 5.01 25.06 20.80
C PHE A 106 6.31 24.78 21.56
N ASP A 107 7.44 24.65 20.85
CA ASP A 107 8.72 24.33 21.46
C ASP A 107 9.23 25.44 22.39
N THR A 108 9.08 26.69 21.97
CA THR A 108 9.56 27.87 22.71
C THR A 108 8.69 28.19 23.93
N PHE A 109 7.37 28.18 23.78
CA PHE A 109 6.44 28.70 24.81
C PHE A 109 5.70 27.60 25.59
N SER A 110 5.29 26.50 24.93
CA SER A 110 4.43 25.48 25.57
C SER A 110 5.21 24.37 26.28
N LYS A 111 6.44 24.11 25.86
CA LYS A 111 7.23 22.95 26.30
C LYS A 111 7.68 23.06 27.76
N GLN A 112 7.42 22.01 28.54
CA GLN A 112 7.79 21.90 29.95
C GLN A 112 8.19 20.47 30.32
N TRP A 113 8.99 20.33 31.38
CA TRP A 113 9.29 19.01 31.93
C TRP A 113 8.06 18.39 32.58
N ARG A 114 7.84 17.09 32.32
CA ARG A 114 6.85 16.30 33.04
C ARG A 114 7.37 15.96 34.44
N ARG A 115 6.79 16.60 35.46
CA ARG A 115 7.16 16.41 36.87
C ARG A 115 6.45 15.25 37.55
N THR A 116 5.30 14.83 37.03
CA THR A 116 4.47 13.76 37.60
C THR A 116 4.50 12.50 36.72
N PRO A 117 4.57 11.29 37.32
CA PRO A 117 4.48 10.05 36.57
C PRO A 117 3.10 9.92 35.89
N ARG A 118 3.05 9.24 34.74
CA ARG A 118 1.76 8.98 34.06
C ARG A 118 0.92 8.08 34.96
N LYS A 119 -0.30 8.51 35.28
CA LYS A 119 -1.30 7.62 35.90
C LYS A 119 -1.51 6.41 34.98
N LYS A 120 -1.41 5.19 35.52
CA LYS A 120 -1.73 3.97 34.76
C LYS A 120 -3.22 4.04 34.38
N ARG A 121 -3.52 3.98 33.08
CA ARG A 121 -4.89 3.88 32.56
C ARG A 121 -5.21 2.41 32.34
N SER A 122 -6.47 2.01 32.53
CA SER A 122 -6.92 0.65 32.22
C SER A 122 -6.65 0.30 30.75
N LEU A 123 -6.41 -0.99 30.49
CA LEU A 123 -6.19 -1.50 29.13
C LEU A 123 -7.39 -1.16 28.23
N VAL A 124 -8.61 -1.37 28.73
CA VAL A 124 -9.87 -1.04 28.04
C VAL A 124 -9.88 0.41 27.58
N LYS A 125 -9.54 1.36 28.46
CA LYS A 125 -9.52 2.79 28.11
C LYS A 125 -8.44 3.15 27.08
N ARG A 126 -7.34 2.39 27.01
CA ARG A 126 -6.30 2.61 25.99
C ARG A 126 -6.75 2.09 24.64
N VAL A 127 -7.26 0.86 24.62
CA VAL A 127 -7.77 0.22 23.40
C VAL A 127 -8.94 1.01 22.84
N SER A 128 -9.87 1.48 23.67
CA SER A 128 -11.00 2.28 23.21
C SER A 128 -10.58 3.60 22.56
N ILE A 129 -9.57 4.28 23.13
CA ILE A 129 -9.01 5.52 22.54
C ILE A 129 -8.32 5.21 21.22
N LEU A 130 -7.52 4.13 21.15
CA LEU A 130 -6.83 3.74 19.93
C LEU A 130 -7.81 3.36 18.81
N LEU A 131 -8.86 2.60 19.13
CA LEU A 131 -9.92 2.26 18.18
C LEU A 131 -10.68 3.51 17.70
N ALA A 132 -10.99 4.45 18.60
CA ALA A 132 -11.61 5.71 18.21
C ALA A 132 -10.71 6.55 17.28
N CYS A 133 -9.41 6.62 17.58
CA CYS A 133 -8.45 7.30 16.69
C CYS A 133 -8.30 6.60 15.34
N ALA A 134 -8.26 5.25 15.33
CA ALA A 134 -8.20 4.46 14.11
C ALA A 134 -9.46 4.66 13.27
N PHE A 135 -10.63 4.70 13.89
CA PHE A 135 -11.89 4.99 13.21
C PHE A 135 -11.88 6.37 12.54
N VAL A 136 -11.46 7.43 13.25
CA VAL A 136 -11.35 8.78 12.66
C VAL A 136 -10.35 8.80 11.50
N TYR A 137 -9.20 8.14 11.67
CA TYR A 137 -8.19 8.07 10.61
C TYR A 137 -8.69 7.33 9.37
N SER A 138 -9.34 6.18 9.56
CA SER A 138 -9.98 5.42 8.47
C SER A 138 -11.09 6.22 7.80
N ALA A 139 -11.89 6.98 8.57
CA ALA A 139 -12.95 7.83 8.03
C ALA A 139 -12.41 8.95 7.11
N LEU A 140 -11.26 9.54 7.45
CA LEU A 140 -10.60 10.54 6.60
C LEU A 140 -10.14 9.93 5.27
N TRP A 141 -9.51 8.75 5.31
CA TRP A 141 -9.11 8.04 4.10
C TRP A 141 -10.30 7.61 3.25
N THR A 142 -11.36 7.09 3.87
CA THR A 142 -12.57 6.72 3.12
C THR A 142 -13.23 7.95 2.49
N SER A 143 -13.21 9.11 3.16
CA SER A 143 -13.68 10.38 2.58
C SER A 143 -12.85 10.75 1.36
N PHE A 144 -11.52 10.69 1.45
CA PHE A 144 -10.63 10.95 0.30
C PHE A 144 -10.93 10.01 -0.87
N PHE A 145 -10.95 8.70 -0.65
CA PHE A 145 -11.22 7.74 -1.73
C PHE A 145 -12.62 7.87 -2.31
N TYR A 146 -13.60 8.28 -1.50
CA TYR A 146 -14.97 8.43 -1.96
C TYR A 146 -15.19 9.72 -2.75
N PHE A 147 -14.66 10.86 -2.31
CA PHE A 147 -14.93 12.16 -2.95
C PHE A 147 -13.85 12.60 -3.95
N ASN A 148 -12.58 12.37 -3.62
CA ASN A 148 -11.46 12.96 -4.36
C ASN A 148 -10.64 11.90 -5.13
N GLY A 149 -10.84 10.61 -4.82
CA GLY A 149 -10.14 9.52 -5.48
C GLY A 149 -10.58 9.36 -6.93
N LYS A 150 -9.63 9.48 -7.87
CA LYS A 150 -9.83 9.24 -9.30
C LYS A 150 -8.87 8.16 -9.79
N ILE A 151 -9.35 7.27 -10.65
CA ILE A 151 -8.55 6.23 -11.31
C ILE A 151 -8.52 6.52 -12.81
N THR A 152 -7.34 6.44 -13.41
CA THR A 152 -7.16 6.57 -14.86
C THR A 152 -7.41 5.23 -15.53
N ASP A 153 -8.33 5.18 -16.47
CA ASP A 153 -8.55 4.01 -17.32
C ASP A 153 -7.43 3.84 -18.36
N SER A 154 -7.33 2.68 -19.01
CA SER A 154 -6.37 2.41 -20.09
C SER A 154 -6.51 3.37 -21.28
N ASN A 155 -7.67 4.01 -21.42
CA ASN A 155 -7.97 5.01 -22.45
C ASN A 155 -7.57 6.44 -22.04
N GLY A 156 -7.12 6.64 -20.79
CA GLY A 156 -6.74 7.94 -20.24
C GLY A 156 -7.89 8.73 -19.58
N ASP A 157 -9.10 8.16 -19.52
CA ASP A 157 -10.25 8.79 -18.86
C ASP A 157 -10.16 8.67 -17.34
N GLU A 158 -10.46 9.75 -16.62
CA GLU A 158 -10.49 9.79 -15.15
C GLU A 158 -11.88 9.44 -14.63
N ILE A 159 -12.01 8.31 -13.94
CA ILE A 159 -13.26 7.84 -13.34
C ILE A 159 -13.16 7.95 -11.81
N PRO A 160 -14.18 8.48 -11.11
CA PRO A 160 -14.22 8.47 -9.65
C PRO A 160 -14.13 7.04 -9.08
N VAL A 161 -13.33 6.87 -8.02
CA VAL A 161 -13.10 5.56 -7.38
C VAL A 161 -14.41 4.95 -6.88
N HIS A 162 -15.32 5.75 -6.33
CA HIS A 162 -16.60 5.24 -5.83
C HIS A 162 -17.46 4.63 -6.95
N GLU A 163 -17.42 5.21 -8.15
CA GLU A 163 -18.15 4.75 -9.32
C GLU A 163 -17.49 3.49 -9.91
N ALA A 164 -16.16 3.49 -9.99
CA ALA A 164 -15.40 2.30 -10.39
C ALA A 164 -15.67 1.10 -9.45
N LEU A 165 -15.67 1.32 -8.13
CA LEU A 165 -16.00 0.29 -7.14
C LEU A 165 -17.45 -0.18 -7.27
N HIS A 166 -18.39 0.74 -7.48
CA HIS A 166 -19.79 0.39 -7.71
C HIS A 166 -19.92 -0.51 -8.94
N HIS A 167 -19.37 -0.09 -10.08
CA HIS A 167 -19.38 -0.87 -11.32
C HIS A 167 -18.72 -2.24 -11.13
N PHE A 168 -17.57 -2.30 -10.45
CA PHE A 168 -16.88 -3.54 -10.14
C PHE A 168 -17.77 -4.50 -9.34
N PHE A 169 -18.39 -4.04 -8.25
CA PHE A 169 -19.27 -4.88 -7.42
C PHE A 169 -20.62 -5.21 -8.05
N THR A 170 -21.04 -4.48 -9.08
CA THR A 170 -22.23 -4.80 -9.90
C THR A 170 -21.91 -5.60 -11.16
N SER A 171 -20.63 -5.82 -11.47
CA SER A 171 -20.22 -6.47 -12.71
C SER A 171 -20.62 -7.97 -12.74
N PRO A 172 -20.87 -8.53 -13.93
CA PRO A 172 -21.10 -9.98 -14.10
C PRO A 172 -19.95 -10.81 -13.54
N TRP A 173 -18.72 -10.30 -13.67
CA TRP A 173 -17.54 -10.97 -13.12
C TRP A 173 -17.61 -11.11 -11.59
N TRP A 174 -18.09 -10.10 -10.86
CA TRP A 174 -18.20 -10.19 -9.40
C TRP A 174 -19.29 -11.16 -8.96
N THR A 175 -20.41 -11.22 -9.70
CA THR A 175 -21.44 -12.22 -9.45
C THR A 175 -20.93 -13.63 -9.73
N ASP A 176 -20.16 -13.82 -10.81
CA ASP A 176 -19.55 -15.10 -11.16
C ASP A 176 -18.49 -15.52 -10.13
N LEU A 177 -17.70 -14.57 -9.62
CA LEU A 177 -16.74 -14.81 -8.55
C LEU A 177 -17.46 -15.24 -7.27
N LYS A 178 -18.53 -14.54 -6.86
CA LYS A 178 -19.35 -14.92 -5.70
C LYS A 178 -19.92 -16.33 -5.86
N GLN A 179 -20.44 -16.64 -7.05
CA GLN A 179 -20.98 -17.97 -7.34
C GLN A 179 -19.88 -19.04 -7.27
N SER A 180 -18.73 -18.79 -7.90
CA SER A 180 -17.59 -19.71 -7.88
C SER A 180 -17.06 -19.95 -6.46
N LEU A 181 -17.00 -18.91 -5.62
CA LEU A 181 -16.61 -19.04 -4.22
C LEU A 181 -17.64 -19.84 -3.41
N TYR A 182 -18.93 -19.63 -3.67
CA TYR A 182 -20.00 -20.40 -3.05
C TYR A 182 -19.94 -21.87 -3.46
N ASP A 183 -19.79 -22.16 -4.75
CA ASP A 183 -19.67 -23.52 -5.28
C ASP A 183 -18.42 -24.21 -4.72
N THR A 184 -17.30 -23.48 -4.62
CA THR A 184 -16.07 -23.97 -4.00
C THR A 184 -16.28 -24.28 -2.51
N TYR A 185 -17.02 -23.44 -1.80
CA TYR A 185 -17.35 -23.67 -0.39
C TYR A 185 -18.22 -24.92 -0.21
N VAL A 186 -19.28 -25.08 -1.01
CA VAL A 186 -20.15 -26.26 -1.00
C VAL A 186 -19.34 -27.52 -1.35
N TYR A 187 -18.50 -27.45 -2.39
CA TYR A 187 -17.62 -28.54 -2.78
C TYR A 187 -16.65 -28.92 -1.64
N ALA A 188 -16.08 -27.93 -0.94
CA ALA A 188 -15.20 -28.14 0.21
C ALA A 188 -15.92 -28.77 1.40
N GLN A 189 -17.21 -28.49 1.61
CA GLN A 189 -17.99 -29.17 2.66
C GLN A 189 -18.18 -30.66 2.37
N HIS A 190 -18.31 -31.06 1.12
CA HIS A 190 -18.52 -32.46 0.72
C HIS A 190 -17.23 -33.27 0.58
N HIS A 191 -16.16 -32.68 0.03
CA HIS A 191 -14.91 -33.39 -0.31
C HIS A 191 -13.75 -33.09 0.65
N GLY A 192 -13.95 -32.14 1.58
CA GLY A 192 -12.93 -31.68 2.52
C GLY A 192 -12.02 -30.59 1.93
N TRP A 193 -11.60 -29.65 2.76
CA TRP A 193 -10.77 -28.50 2.34
C TRP A 193 -9.39 -28.91 1.78
N TYR A 194 -8.89 -30.11 2.11
CA TYR A 194 -7.61 -30.55 1.58
C TYR A 194 -7.63 -30.79 0.06
N GLU A 195 -8.68 -31.46 -0.45
CA GLU A 195 -8.80 -31.76 -1.88
C GLU A 195 -9.03 -30.50 -2.72
N VAL A 196 -9.82 -29.55 -2.20
CA VAL A 196 -10.03 -28.27 -2.88
C VAL A 196 -8.74 -27.45 -2.93
N TRP A 197 -7.97 -27.40 -1.84
CA TRP A 197 -6.68 -26.71 -1.83
C TRP A 197 -5.67 -27.35 -2.78
N LYS A 198 -5.67 -28.69 -2.87
CA LYS A 198 -4.87 -29.44 -3.84
C LYS A 198 -5.26 -29.11 -5.28
N GLN A 199 -6.56 -29.06 -5.59
CA GLN A 199 -7.06 -28.65 -6.92
C GLN A 199 -6.69 -27.20 -7.27
N ILE A 200 -6.85 -26.27 -6.33
CA ILE A 200 -6.45 -24.87 -6.52
C ILE A 200 -4.96 -24.78 -6.85
N ILE A 201 -4.12 -25.53 -6.14
CA ILE A 201 -2.68 -25.59 -6.41
C ILE A 201 -2.38 -26.22 -7.76
N ASP A 202 -3.03 -27.33 -8.10
CA ASP A 202 -2.79 -28.00 -9.38
C ASP A 202 -3.23 -27.11 -10.57
N LEU A 203 -4.32 -26.34 -10.42
CA LEU A 203 -4.81 -25.38 -11.41
C LEU A 203 -3.95 -24.11 -11.49
N SER A 204 -3.38 -23.67 -10.37
CA SER A 204 -2.57 -22.44 -10.31
C SER A 204 -1.20 -22.59 -10.97
N ASP A 205 -0.83 -23.78 -11.47
CA ASP A 205 0.47 -24.10 -12.06
C ASP A 205 1.65 -23.43 -11.31
N PRO A 206 1.86 -23.74 -10.01
CA PRO A 206 2.81 -23.05 -9.14
C PRO A 206 4.27 -23.20 -9.59
N GLN A 207 4.52 -24.11 -10.55
CA GLN A 207 5.85 -24.36 -11.10
C GLN A 207 5.99 -23.78 -12.52
N GLY A 208 4.92 -23.25 -13.12
CA GLY A 208 4.93 -22.67 -14.46
C GLY A 208 5.15 -23.69 -15.58
N GLU A 209 4.82 -24.96 -15.35
CA GLU A 209 5.01 -26.05 -16.32
C GLU A 209 4.28 -25.78 -17.63
N GLN A 210 3.01 -25.41 -17.56
CA GLN A 210 2.18 -25.22 -18.74
C GLN A 210 2.67 -24.05 -19.58
N ASN A 211 3.12 -22.97 -18.92
CA ASN A 211 3.70 -21.84 -19.64
C ASN A 211 5.04 -22.24 -20.28
N ALA A 212 5.89 -22.99 -19.57
CA ALA A 212 7.16 -23.45 -20.11
C ALA A 212 7.00 -24.40 -21.31
N TYR A 213 5.99 -25.28 -21.30
CA TYR A 213 5.64 -26.12 -22.45
C TYR A 213 5.19 -25.28 -23.65
N LYS A 214 4.36 -24.25 -23.42
CA LYS A 214 3.92 -23.31 -24.47
C LYS A 214 5.08 -22.51 -25.07
N VAL A 215 5.97 -21.95 -24.25
CA VAL A 215 7.16 -21.18 -24.69
C VAL A 215 8.09 -22.03 -25.57
N LEU A 216 8.29 -23.30 -25.22
CA LEU A 216 9.13 -24.22 -25.99
C LEU A 216 8.40 -24.91 -27.17
N GLY A 217 7.08 -24.73 -27.28
CA GLY A 217 6.25 -25.32 -28.33
C GLY A 217 6.21 -26.85 -28.28
N VAL A 218 6.27 -27.43 -27.08
CA VAL A 218 6.26 -28.89 -26.85
C VAL A 218 5.05 -29.31 -26.01
N GLY A 219 4.59 -30.54 -26.20
CA GLY A 219 3.47 -31.07 -25.43
C GLY A 219 3.88 -31.49 -24.02
N PRO A 220 2.94 -31.56 -23.07
CA PRO A 220 3.21 -32.04 -21.70
C PRO A 220 3.69 -33.50 -21.66
N THR A 221 3.48 -34.27 -22.72
CA THR A 221 3.92 -35.67 -22.88
C THR A 221 5.28 -35.81 -23.58
N SER A 222 5.95 -34.70 -23.94
CA SER A 222 7.21 -34.73 -24.71
C SER A 222 8.39 -35.34 -23.93
N SER A 223 9.24 -36.08 -24.65
CA SER A 223 10.44 -36.71 -24.09
C SER A 223 11.55 -35.69 -23.74
N GLN A 224 12.55 -36.05 -22.91
CA GLN A 224 13.61 -35.09 -22.54
C GLN A 224 14.41 -34.68 -23.76
N SER A 225 14.64 -35.64 -24.63
CA SER A 225 15.29 -35.48 -25.93
C SER A 225 14.56 -34.47 -26.80
N GLU A 226 13.23 -34.48 -26.82
CA GLU A 226 12.45 -33.48 -27.57
C GLU A 226 12.61 -32.09 -26.97
N ILE A 227 12.49 -31.97 -25.64
CA ILE A 227 12.61 -30.70 -24.92
C ILE A 227 13.99 -30.07 -25.14
N THR A 228 15.07 -30.85 -25.00
CA THR A 228 16.44 -30.36 -25.23
C THR A 228 16.69 -30.02 -26.69
N THR A 229 16.11 -30.76 -27.63
CA THR A 229 16.26 -30.51 -29.07
C THR A 229 15.57 -29.22 -29.48
N LYS A 230 14.34 -29.00 -29.00
CA LYS A 230 13.57 -27.77 -29.26
C LYS A 230 14.22 -26.56 -28.61
N TRP A 231 14.66 -26.67 -27.36
CA TRP A 231 15.45 -25.63 -26.69
C TRP A 231 16.69 -25.24 -27.51
N ARG A 232 17.51 -26.21 -27.95
CA ARG A 232 18.69 -25.93 -28.77
C ARG A 232 18.37 -25.30 -30.13
N ALA A 233 17.21 -25.61 -30.71
CA ALA A 233 16.77 -25.00 -31.97
C ALA A 233 16.38 -23.53 -31.75
N LEU A 234 15.50 -23.27 -30.78
CA LEU A 234 15.00 -21.94 -30.45
C LEU A 234 16.12 -21.01 -29.93
N SER A 235 17.04 -21.51 -29.10
CA SER A 235 18.19 -20.73 -28.62
C SER A 235 19.15 -20.30 -29.74
N ARG A 236 19.26 -21.07 -30.83
CA ARG A 236 20.05 -20.69 -32.01
C ARG A 236 19.31 -19.70 -32.91
N GLU A 237 18.00 -19.71 -32.87
CA GLU A 237 17.14 -18.81 -33.64
C GLU A 237 17.11 -17.42 -33.02
N PHE A 238 16.91 -17.35 -31.70
CA PHE A 238 16.81 -16.10 -30.93
C PHE A 238 18.12 -15.67 -30.25
N HIS A 239 19.28 -16.14 -30.73
CA HIS A 239 20.56 -15.72 -30.18
C HIS A 239 20.79 -14.22 -30.41
N PRO A 240 21.20 -13.43 -29.39
CA PRO A 240 21.36 -11.97 -29.51
C PRO A 240 22.37 -11.56 -30.60
N ASP A 241 23.39 -12.38 -30.86
CA ASP A 241 24.38 -12.13 -31.92
C ASP A 241 23.82 -12.22 -33.35
N LYS A 242 22.62 -12.78 -33.53
CA LYS A 242 21.99 -12.94 -34.85
C LYS A 242 21.21 -11.68 -35.28
N ALA A 243 20.87 -10.81 -34.33
CA ALA A 243 20.12 -9.58 -34.59
C ALA A 243 21.09 -8.41 -34.82
N LYS A 244 21.06 -7.83 -36.04
CA LYS A 244 21.89 -6.66 -36.41
C LYS A 244 21.27 -5.32 -36.03
N ASP A 245 19.94 -5.28 -35.82
CA ASP A 245 19.21 -4.06 -35.45
C ASP A 245 19.04 -3.97 -33.92
N PRO A 246 19.25 -2.80 -33.30
CA PRO A 246 19.18 -2.64 -31.84
C PRO A 246 17.78 -2.86 -31.24
N SER A 247 16.70 -2.63 -32.01
CA SER A 247 15.33 -2.96 -31.57
C SER A 247 15.09 -4.48 -31.54
N LYS A 248 15.50 -5.19 -32.59
CA LYS A 248 15.40 -6.65 -32.70
C LYS A 248 16.32 -7.38 -31.73
N GLN A 249 17.45 -6.77 -31.36
CA GLN A 249 18.37 -7.32 -30.39
C GLN A 249 17.74 -7.42 -28.99
N ARG A 250 16.96 -6.40 -28.61
CA ARG A 250 16.23 -6.38 -27.34
C ARG A 250 15.13 -7.45 -27.30
N GLU A 251 14.34 -7.55 -28.36
CA GLU A 251 13.31 -8.60 -28.51
C GLU A 251 13.91 -10.02 -28.53
N ALA A 252 15.03 -10.21 -29.22
CA ALA A 252 15.72 -11.50 -29.26
C ALA A 252 16.27 -11.89 -27.89
N GLN A 253 16.83 -10.92 -27.15
CA GLN A 253 17.35 -11.14 -25.79
C GLN A 253 16.23 -11.51 -24.80
N GLU A 254 15.09 -10.81 -24.85
CA GLU A 254 13.92 -11.12 -24.01
C GLU A 254 13.39 -12.54 -24.28
N LYS A 255 13.20 -12.90 -25.56
CA LYS A 255 12.77 -14.26 -25.95
C LYS A 255 13.78 -15.33 -25.57
N PHE A 256 15.08 -15.05 -25.73
CA PHE A 256 16.13 -15.98 -25.34
C PHE A 256 16.11 -16.27 -23.83
N MET A 257 15.93 -15.24 -23.01
CA MET A 257 15.80 -15.40 -21.55
C MET A 257 14.55 -16.21 -21.18
N GLU A 258 13.42 -15.95 -21.83
CA GLU A 258 12.17 -16.68 -21.62
C GLU A 258 12.30 -18.18 -21.98
N ILE A 259 12.92 -18.49 -23.12
CA ILE A 259 13.21 -19.87 -23.56
C ILE A 259 14.13 -20.60 -22.57
N GLN A 260 15.13 -19.90 -22.03
CA GLN A 260 16.06 -20.49 -21.07
C GLN A 260 15.40 -20.77 -19.73
N GLN A 261 14.56 -19.84 -19.24
CA GLN A 261 13.75 -20.05 -18.03
C GLN A 261 12.78 -21.22 -18.19
N ALA A 262 12.09 -21.30 -19.33
CA ALA A 262 11.19 -22.41 -19.62
C ALA A 262 11.90 -23.78 -19.58
N TYR A 263 13.09 -23.88 -20.18
CA TYR A 263 13.89 -25.11 -20.14
C TYR A 263 14.34 -25.48 -18.72
N GLU A 264 14.77 -24.49 -17.93
CA GLU A 264 15.22 -24.71 -16.55
C GLU A 264 14.07 -25.22 -15.66
N ILE A 265 12.89 -24.64 -15.81
CA ILE A 265 11.66 -25.07 -15.13
C ILE A 265 11.36 -26.53 -15.45
N LEU A 266 11.24 -26.90 -16.74
CA LEU A 266 10.91 -28.28 -17.14
C LEU A 266 11.99 -29.29 -16.72
N SER A 267 13.26 -28.90 -16.79
CA SER A 267 14.41 -29.71 -16.36
C SER A 267 14.38 -30.02 -14.86
N ASN A 268 14.17 -29.00 -14.03
CA ASN A 268 14.13 -29.13 -12.57
C ASN A 268 12.96 -30.02 -12.12
N ILE A 269 11.81 -29.84 -12.75
CA ILE A 269 10.58 -30.60 -12.49
C ILE A 269 10.77 -32.07 -12.79
N ARG A 270 11.35 -32.38 -13.95
CA ARG A 270 11.66 -33.78 -14.31
C ARG A 270 12.65 -34.39 -13.34
N SER A 271 13.68 -33.65 -12.93
CA SER A 271 14.65 -34.10 -11.93
C SER A 271 13.96 -34.43 -10.59
N LYS A 272 13.06 -33.57 -10.12
CA LYS A 272 12.24 -33.82 -8.92
C LYS A 272 11.33 -35.04 -9.07
N ARG A 273 10.63 -35.19 -10.21
CA ARG A 273 9.78 -36.37 -10.49
C ARG A 273 10.60 -37.66 -10.49
N ARG A 274 11.76 -37.68 -11.15
CA ARG A 274 12.67 -38.84 -11.17
C ARG A 274 13.16 -39.22 -9.77
N ARG A 275 13.48 -38.23 -8.93
CA ARG A 275 13.88 -38.47 -7.53
C ARG A 275 12.73 -39.06 -6.70
N LYS A 276 11.49 -38.57 -6.86
CA LYS A 276 10.31 -39.14 -6.20
C LYS A 276 10.06 -40.60 -6.60
N ASN A 277 10.06 -40.90 -7.91
CA ASN A 277 9.84 -42.27 -8.38
C ASN A 277 10.93 -43.25 -7.91
N LYS A 278 12.18 -42.80 -7.76
CA LYS A 278 13.25 -43.64 -7.20
C LYS A 278 13.03 -43.94 -5.72
N LYS A 279 12.40 -43.02 -4.97
CA LYS A 279 12.15 -43.20 -3.54
C LYS A 279 10.96 -44.14 -3.27
N SER A 280 9.88 -44.03 -4.06
CA SER A 280 8.74 -44.95 -3.94
C SER A 280 9.10 -46.40 -4.26
N VAL A 281 9.95 -46.64 -5.25
CA VAL A 281 10.42 -48.00 -5.60
C VAL A 281 11.28 -48.62 -4.48
N VAL A 282 11.90 -47.81 -3.62
CA VAL A 282 12.73 -48.29 -2.51
C VAL A 282 11.89 -48.53 -1.24
N ASP A 283 10.78 -47.80 -1.06
CA ASP A 283 9.87 -48.01 0.07
C ASP A 283 8.91 -49.20 -0.14
N ASP A 284 8.69 -49.65 -1.39
CA ASP A 284 7.85 -50.80 -1.76
C ASP A 284 8.62 -52.15 -1.88
N THR A 285 9.95 -52.16 -1.68
CA THR A 285 10.81 -53.38 -1.73
C THR A 285 11.38 -53.71 -0.37
#